data_AF-A0A1F9YRM0-F1
#
_entry.id   AF-A0A1F9YRM0-F1
#
_cell.length_a   1.000
_cell.length_b   1.000
_cell.length_c   1.000
_cell.angle_alpha   90.00
_cell.angle_beta   90.00
_cell.angle_gamma   90.00
#
_symmetry.space_group_name_H-M   'P 1'
#
loop_
_entity.id
_entity.type
_entity.pdbx_description
1 polymer ?
#
loop_
_entity_poly.entity_id
_entity_poly.type
_entity_poly.pdbx_seq_one_letter_code
_entity_poly.pdbx_strand_id
1 'polypeptide(L)'
;MGVLILAALGAVFAAAAPAPSSQSFPARGIYWMRIYSPSPYNETWNAELSVKDLERALPKVLKAIEKEKGRLTQSLESFPASKIDRSQQLSAAIPKKGAAALLKRMRKLGEMRDPLTRPLGTPIPLEEVRAKIDRLMKERTEHSEVLAQVPAAAEASDEILEHLLRVEEDAVRKEILVLLNLTVRGR
;
A
#
# COMPACT_ATOMS: atom_id res chain seq x y z
N MET A 1 66.66 22.38 16.83
CA MET A 1 66.33 20.97 16.51
C MET A 1 65.64 20.41 17.75
N GLY A 2 64.35 20.08 17.82
CA GLY A 2 63.42 19.57 16.81
C GLY A 2 62.77 18.35 17.48
N VAL A 3 61.65 18.55 18.18
CA VAL A 3 60.86 17.51 18.87
C VAL A 3 60.25 16.57 17.83
N LEU A 4 60.28 15.26 18.06
CA LEU A 4 59.21 14.37 17.63
C LEU A 4 59.12 13.10 18.47
N ILE A 5 57.99 13.03 19.15
CA ILE A 5 57.38 11.91 19.86
C ILE A 5 57.14 10.75 18.89
N LEU A 6 57.35 9.50 19.30
CA LEU A 6 56.50 8.42 18.82
C LEU A 6 56.28 7.36 19.89
N ALA A 7 55.02 7.32 20.33
CA ALA A 7 54.42 6.30 21.14
C ALA A 7 54.28 5.01 20.34
N ALA A 8 54.50 3.86 20.98
CA ALA A 8 53.91 2.61 20.56
C ALA A 8 53.19 2.01 21.77
N LEU A 9 51.91 2.36 21.89
CA LEU A 9 50.95 1.65 22.72
C LEU A 9 50.88 0.20 22.25
N GLY A 10 51.27 -0.73 23.12
CA GLY A 10 50.91 -2.13 22.99
C GLY A 10 49.41 -2.28 23.13
N ALA A 11 48.71 -2.46 22.01
CA ALA A 11 47.32 -2.87 22.00
C ALA A 11 47.24 -4.33 22.45
N VAL A 12 46.85 -4.54 23.71
CA VAL A 12 46.37 -5.85 24.18
C VAL A 12 45.06 -6.13 23.45
N PHE A 13 45.11 -6.95 22.42
CA PHE A 13 43.91 -7.53 21.82
C PHE A 13 43.28 -8.47 22.86
N ALA A 14 42.21 -8.02 23.50
CA ALA A 14 41.27 -8.91 24.14
C ALA A 14 40.67 -9.81 23.05
N ALA A 15 41.09 -11.06 23.01
CA ALA A 15 40.46 -12.10 22.21
C ALA A 15 39.06 -12.36 22.77
N ALA A 16 38.08 -11.59 22.31
CA ALA A 16 36.68 -11.93 22.47
C ALA A 16 36.43 -13.21 21.66
N ALA A 17 36.24 -14.33 22.35
CA ALA A 17 35.77 -15.56 21.75
C ALA A 17 34.51 -15.26 20.91
N PRO A 18 34.40 -15.75 19.67
CA PRO A 18 33.19 -15.57 18.90
C PRO A 18 32.05 -16.25 19.66
N ALA A 19 31.04 -15.46 20.04
CA ALA A 19 29.80 -15.99 20.59
C ALA A 19 29.28 -17.10 19.64
N PRO A 20 28.81 -18.24 20.17
CA PRO A 20 28.24 -19.28 19.34
C PRO A 20 27.13 -18.65 18.51
N SER A 21 27.29 -18.69 17.20
CA SER A 21 26.28 -18.27 16.24
C SER A 21 25.03 -19.08 16.52
N SER A 22 24.06 -18.44 17.17
CA SER A 22 22.70 -18.94 17.28
C SER A 22 22.29 -19.33 15.87
N GLN A 23 22.00 -20.62 15.67
CA GLN A 23 21.45 -21.12 14.44
C GLN A 23 20.24 -20.24 14.12
N SER A 24 20.39 -19.44 13.07
CA SER A 24 19.29 -18.67 12.53
C SER A 24 18.34 -19.71 11.96
N PHE A 25 17.36 -20.12 12.75
CA PHE A 25 16.17 -20.75 12.21
C PHE A 25 15.69 -19.82 11.09
N PRO A 26 15.55 -20.29 9.83
CA PRO A 26 14.94 -19.45 8.82
C PRO A 26 13.57 -19.06 9.38
N ALA A 27 13.24 -17.78 9.34
CA ALA A 27 11.94 -17.29 9.73
C ALA A 27 10.90 -18.03 8.87
N ARG A 28 10.37 -19.14 9.39
CA ARG A 28 9.17 -19.77 8.89
C ARG A 28 8.08 -18.77 9.20
N GLY A 29 7.87 -17.84 8.27
CA GLY A 29 6.72 -16.95 8.29
C GLY A 29 5.50 -17.81 8.59
N ILE A 30 4.85 -17.48 9.70
CA ILE A 30 3.62 -18.08 10.19
C ILE A 30 2.61 -18.08 9.02
N TYR A 31 2.50 -19.22 8.32
CA TYR A 31 1.80 -19.34 7.03
C TYR A 31 0.29 -19.01 7.14
N TRP A 32 -0.26 -19.00 8.35
CA TRP A 32 -1.68 -18.84 8.59
C TRP A 32 -2.14 -17.37 8.73
N MET A 33 -1.25 -16.42 9.05
CA MET A 33 -1.59 -14.99 9.13
C MET A 33 -0.87 -14.17 8.05
N ARG A 34 -1.44 -14.19 6.83
CA ARG A 34 -1.15 -13.11 5.87
C ARG A 34 -1.81 -11.85 6.40
N ILE A 35 -1.02 -10.85 6.76
CA ILE A 35 -1.53 -9.51 7.09
C ILE A 35 -2.05 -8.91 5.77
N TYR A 36 -3.38 -8.85 5.64
CA TYR A 36 -4.00 -8.19 4.51
C TYR A 36 -3.93 -6.68 4.75
N SER A 37 -3.40 -5.95 3.77
CA SER A 37 -3.37 -4.49 3.88
C SER A 37 -4.82 -3.96 3.86
N PRO A 38 -5.21 -3.10 4.81
CA PRO A 38 -6.50 -2.43 4.77
C PRO A 38 -6.56 -1.33 3.70
N SER A 39 -5.50 -1.14 2.90
CA SER A 39 -5.50 -0.20 1.79
C SER A 39 -6.73 -0.43 0.89
N PRO A 40 -7.47 0.63 0.51
CA PRO A 40 -8.55 0.51 -0.46
C PRO A 40 -8.02 0.39 -1.90
N TYR A 41 -6.72 0.59 -2.12
CA TYR A 41 -6.09 0.62 -3.42
C TYR A 41 -5.36 -0.69 -3.74
N ASN A 42 -5.65 -1.26 -4.91
CA ASN A 42 -4.92 -2.43 -5.41
C ASN A 42 -3.72 -2.03 -6.28
N GLU A 43 -3.77 -0.86 -6.91
CA GLU A 43 -2.75 -0.40 -7.86
C GLU A 43 -2.50 1.10 -7.71
N THR A 44 -1.25 1.50 -7.94
CA THR A 44 -0.86 2.89 -8.17
C THR A 44 -0.54 3.09 -9.64
N TRP A 45 -1.13 4.11 -10.25
CA TRP A 45 -0.84 4.52 -11.61
C TRP A 45 -0.16 5.88 -11.58
N ASN A 46 1.03 5.99 -12.14
CA ASN A 46 1.74 7.27 -12.24
C ASN A 46 1.71 7.74 -13.68
N ALA A 47 1.21 8.95 -13.91
CA ALA A 47 1.00 9.48 -15.24
C ALA A 47 1.40 10.94 -15.37
N GLU A 48 1.77 11.34 -16.58
CA GLU A 48 2.05 12.72 -16.94
C GLU A 48 1.20 13.15 -18.13
N LEU A 49 0.54 14.28 -18.00
CA LEU A 49 -0.29 14.90 -19.03
C LEU A 49 0.31 16.27 -19.39
N SER A 50 0.77 16.41 -20.63
CA SER A 50 1.22 17.69 -21.20
C SER A 50 0.07 18.40 -21.93
N VAL A 51 -0.23 19.64 -21.55
CA VAL A 51 -1.31 20.45 -22.12
C VAL A 51 -0.79 21.79 -22.63
N LYS A 52 -1.53 22.43 -23.55
CA LYS A 52 -1.15 23.77 -24.08
C LYS A 52 -1.31 24.89 -23.05
N ASP A 53 -2.36 24.81 -22.23
CA ASP A 53 -2.71 25.83 -21.24
C ASP A 53 -3.19 25.11 -19.97
N LEU A 54 -2.41 25.23 -18.90
CA LEU A 54 -2.69 24.55 -17.63
C LEU A 54 -3.99 25.07 -17.01
N GLU A 55 -4.20 26.39 -16.99
CA GLU A 55 -5.33 27.03 -16.33
C GLU A 55 -6.66 26.63 -17.00
N ARG A 56 -6.67 26.51 -18.32
CA ARG A 56 -7.84 26.05 -19.08
C ARG A 56 -8.04 24.53 -19.03
N ALA A 57 -6.97 23.76 -18.89
CA ALA A 57 -7.04 22.30 -18.90
C ALA A 57 -7.40 21.73 -17.53
N LEU A 58 -6.90 22.31 -16.43
CA LEU A 58 -7.04 21.78 -15.09
C LEU A 58 -8.52 21.58 -14.68
N PRO A 59 -9.45 22.53 -14.91
CA PRO A 59 -10.87 22.29 -14.63
C PRO A 59 -11.47 21.14 -15.45
N LYS A 60 -10.97 20.91 -16.68
CA LYS A 60 -11.43 19.79 -17.53
C LYS A 60 -10.88 18.45 -17.04
N VAL A 61 -9.64 18.44 -16.53
CA VAL A 61 -9.04 17.27 -15.88
C VAL A 61 -9.86 16.88 -14.64
N LEU A 62 -10.16 17.85 -13.77
CA LEU A 62 -10.95 17.62 -12.57
C LEU A 62 -12.36 17.08 -12.89
N LYS A 63 -13.05 17.68 -13.86
CA LYS A 63 -14.35 17.19 -14.33
C LYS A 63 -14.28 15.78 -14.92
N ALA A 64 -13.19 15.45 -15.61
CA ALA A 64 -13.01 14.11 -16.16
C ALA A 64 -12.78 13.07 -15.05
N ILE A 65 -12.04 13.41 -14.00
CA ILE A 65 -11.85 12.56 -12.81
C ILE A 65 -13.22 12.29 -12.16
N GLU A 66 -13.99 13.35 -11.88
CA GLU A 66 -15.31 13.25 -11.26
C GLU A 66 -16.29 12.40 -12.11
N LYS A 67 -16.29 12.60 -13.43
CA LYS A 67 -17.14 11.86 -14.37
C LYS A 67 -16.90 10.34 -14.33
N GLU A 68 -15.67 9.92 -14.10
CA GLU A 68 -15.31 8.49 -13.99
C GLU A 68 -15.38 8.00 -12.53
N LYS A 69 -16.17 8.68 -11.69
CA LYS A 69 -16.36 8.43 -10.25
C LYS A 69 -15.08 8.55 -9.42
N GLY A 70 -14.06 9.20 -9.94
CA GLY A 70 -12.83 9.49 -9.22
C GLY A 70 -13.02 10.61 -8.21
N ARG A 71 -12.26 10.54 -7.11
CA ARG A 71 -12.22 11.58 -6.07
C ARG A 71 -10.78 11.94 -5.77
N LEU A 72 -10.50 13.23 -5.58
CA LEU A 72 -9.16 13.64 -5.11
C LEU A 72 -8.92 13.10 -3.69
N THR A 73 -7.68 12.72 -3.40
CA THR A 73 -7.30 12.22 -2.07
C THR A 73 -7.19 13.34 -1.02
N GLN A 74 -7.09 14.58 -1.47
CA GLN A 74 -7.00 15.80 -0.65
C GLN A 74 -7.57 16.99 -1.45
N SER A 75 -7.70 18.16 -0.82
CA SER A 75 -8.15 19.37 -1.51
C SER A 75 -7.14 19.81 -2.59
N LEU A 76 -7.64 20.47 -3.64
CA LEU A 76 -6.83 20.91 -4.77
C LEU A 76 -5.65 21.79 -4.33
N GLU A 77 -5.91 22.68 -3.37
CA GLU A 77 -4.96 23.65 -2.83
C GLU A 77 -3.80 23.00 -2.07
N SER A 78 -3.99 21.79 -1.53
CA SER A 78 -2.95 21.05 -0.83
C SER A 78 -1.99 20.34 -1.76
N PHE A 79 -2.29 20.26 -3.07
CA PHE A 79 -1.39 19.59 -4.00
C PHE A 79 -0.24 20.51 -4.46
N PRO A 80 0.97 19.96 -4.63
CA PRO A 80 2.10 20.70 -5.17
C PRO A 80 1.82 21.31 -6.54
N ALA A 81 2.07 22.61 -6.66
CA ALA A 81 1.97 23.39 -7.88
C ALA A 81 3.27 24.17 -8.12
N SER A 82 3.76 24.20 -9.36
CA SER A 82 4.92 24.99 -9.77
C SER A 82 4.48 26.00 -10.82
N LYS A 83 4.63 27.29 -10.52
CA LYS A 83 4.43 28.37 -11.50
C LYS A 83 5.54 28.42 -12.54
N ILE A 84 6.76 28.05 -12.14
CA ILE A 84 7.95 28.04 -13.00
C ILE A 84 7.79 26.95 -14.06
N ASP A 85 7.47 25.73 -13.64
CA ASP A 85 7.30 24.58 -14.56
C ASP A 85 5.89 24.47 -15.13
N ARG A 86 5.00 25.43 -14.80
CA ARG A 86 3.58 25.44 -15.13
C ARG A 86 2.95 24.06 -14.90
N SER A 87 3.12 23.50 -13.70
CA SER A 87 2.67 22.14 -13.40
C SER A 87 1.83 22.05 -12.14
N GLN A 88 0.86 21.13 -12.15
CA GLN A 88 0.03 20.77 -11.01
C GLN A 88 0.10 19.26 -10.81
N GLN A 89 0.46 18.81 -9.60
CA GLN A 89 0.33 17.41 -9.20
C GLN A 89 -1.07 17.15 -8.66
N LEU A 90 -1.59 15.94 -8.87
CA LEU A 90 -2.89 15.49 -8.39
C LEU A 90 -2.78 14.02 -7.99
N SER A 91 -3.47 13.65 -6.93
CA SER A 91 -3.72 12.25 -6.55
C SER A 91 -5.21 12.01 -6.44
N ALA A 92 -5.69 10.97 -7.11
CA ALA A 92 -7.10 10.63 -7.16
C ALA A 92 -7.33 9.13 -6.94
N ALA A 93 -8.33 8.81 -6.13
CA ALA A 93 -8.87 7.48 -5.95
C ALA A 93 -9.95 7.23 -7.01
N ILE A 94 -9.79 6.20 -7.84
CA ILE A 94 -10.66 5.96 -9.00
C ILE A 94 -11.00 4.48 -9.10
N PRO A 95 -12.27 4.10 -9.34
CA PRO A 95 -12.61 2.72 -9.65
C PRO A 95 -11.81 2.21 -10.85
N LYS A 96 -11.26 1.01 -10.77
CA LYS A 96 -10.44 0.41 -11.84
C LYS A 96 -11.15 0.40 -13.20
N LYS A 97 -12.47 0.19 -13.20
CA LYS A 97 -13.32 0.27 -14.41
C LYS A 97 -13.32 1.68 -15.04
N GLY A 98 -13.33 2.73 -14.23
CA GLY A 98 -13.30 4.13 -14.68
C GLY A 98 -11.90 4.63 -15.06
N ALA A 99 -10.84 4.05 -14.48
CA ALA A 99 -9.47 4.50 -14.69
C ALA A 99 -9.04 4.43 -16.18
N ALA A 100 -9.36 3.34 -16.89
CA ALA A 100 -9.03 3.21 -18.32
C ALA A 100 -9.81 4.21 -19.20
N ALA A 101 -11.08 4.48 -18.87
CA ALA A 101 -11.88 5.48 -19.56
C ALA A 101 -11.33 6.90 -19.31
N LEU A 102 -10.85 7.17 -18.10
CA LEU A 102 -10.22 8.43 -17.74
C LEU A 102 -8.97 8.70 -18.59
N LEU A 103 -8.06 7.74 -18.72
CA LEU A 103 -6.86 7.88 -19.55
C LEU A 103 -7.21 8.26 -20.99
N LYS A 104 -8.24 7.62 -21.57
CA LYS A 104 -8.72 7.96 -22.92
C LYS A 104 -9.23 9.40 -23.01
N ARG A 105 -9.86 9.94 -21.97
CA ARG A 105 -10.28 11.35 -21.92
C ARG A 105 -9.09 12.30 -21.77
N MET A 106 -8.13 11.96 -20.92
CA MET A 106 -6.93 12.77 -20.70
C MET A 106 -6.11 12.93 -21.98
N ARG A 107 -5.96 11.86 -22.77
CA ARG A 107 -5.33 11.91 -24.10
C ARG A 107 -6.03 12.83 -25.11
N LYS A 108 -7.30 13.21 -24.88
CA LYS A 108 -8.00 14.22 -25.69
C LYS A 108 -7.71 15.65 -25.26
N LEU A 109 -7.25 15.85 -24.02
CA LEU A 109 -6.93 17.17 -23.47
C LEU A 109 -5.48 17.58 -23.79
N GLY A 110 -4.61 16.60 -24.03
CA GLY A 110 -3.20 16.83 -24.32
C GLY A 110 -2.45 15.54 -24.61
N GLU A 111 -1.12 15.62 -24.59
CA GLU A 111 -0.25 14.47 -24.79
C GLU A 111 -0.02 13.74 -23.48
N MET A 112 -0.30 12.44 -23.47
CA MET A 112 -0.18 11.60 -22.28
C MET A 112 0.36 10.24 -22.68
N ARG A 113 1.44 9.82 -22.02
CA ARG A 113 1.98 8.46 -22.16
C ARG A 113 1.15 7.47 -21.35
N ASP A 114 1.33 6.19 -21.63
CA ASP A 114 0.73 5.15 -20.79
C ASP A 114 1.27 5.25 -19.36
N PRO A 115 0.39 5.15 -18.35
CA PRO A 115 0.82 5.29 -16.97
C PRO A 115 1.70 4.13 -16.53
N LEU A 116 2.65 4.41 -15.65
CA LEU A 116 3.40 3.37 -14.95
C LEU A 116 2.52 2.76 -13.86
N THR A 117 2.08 1.52 -14.08
CA THR A 117 1.24 0.77 -13.14
C THR A 117 2.10 -0.03 -12.17
N ARG A 118 1.87 0.13 -10.86
CA ARG A 118 2.50 -0.67 -9.81
C ARG A 118 1.44 -1.29 -8.92
N PRO A 119 1.46 -2.61 -8.67
CA PRO A 119 0.57 -3.21 -7.67
C PRO A 119 0.97 -2.70 -6.28
N LEU A 120 -0.03 -2.31 -5.47
CA LEU A 120 0.18 -1.87 -4.08
C LEU A 120 -0.01 -3.00 -3.06
N GLY A 121 -0.65 -4.09 -3.47
CA GLY A 121 -0.83 -5.27 -2.64
C GLY A 121 -1.43 -6.42 -3.41
N THR A 122 -1.28 -7.62 -2.87
CA THR A 122 -2.00 -8.80 -3.36
C THR A 122 -3.48 -8.59 -3.03
N PRO A 123 -4.40 -8.72 -4.01
CA PRO A 123 -5.83 -8.66 -3.72
C PRO A 123 -6.17 -9.70 -2.64
N ILE A 124 -7.07 -9.33 -1.73
CA ILE A 124 -7.52 -10.22 -0.66
C ILE A 124 -8.22 -11.41 -1.33
N PRO A 125 -7.73 -12.65 -1.17
CA PRO A 125 -8.35 -13.83 -1.75
C PRO A 125 -9.62 -14.17 -0.96
N LEU A 126 -10.75 -13.58 -1.35
CA LEU A 126 -12.04 -13.72 -0.65
C LEU A 126 -12.43 -15.17 -0.38
N GLU A 127 -12.20 -16.07 -1.33
CA GLU A 127 -12.50 -17.51 -1.17
C GLU A 127 -11.62 -18.15 -0.09
N GLU A 128 -10.34 -17.79 -0.01
CA GLU A 128 -9.43 -18.28 1.03
C GLU A 128 -9.84 -17.73 2.41
N VAL A 129 -10.24 -16.46 2.47
CA VAL A 129 -10.71 -15.82 3.73
C VAL A 129 -11.98 -16.51 4.22
N ARG A 130 -12.97 -16.73 3.35
CA ARG A 130 -14.20 -17.46 3.68
C ARG A 130 -13.92 -18.87 4.16
N ALA A 131 -13.09 -19.62 3.45
CA ALA A 131 -12.70 -20.97 3.85
C ALA A 131 -12.02 -21.00 5.23
N LYS A 132 -11.23 -19.97 5.58
CA LYS A 132 -10.63 -19.83 6.92
C LYS A 132 -11.66 -19.50 8.00
N ILE A 133 -12.62 -18.62 7.70
CA ILE A 133 -13.73 -18.30 8.61
C ILE A 133 -14.54 -19.56 8.90
N ASP A 134 -14.99 -20.27 7.86
CA ASP A 134 -15.79 -21.49 7.98
C ASP A 134 -15.06 -22.55 8.79
N ARG A 135 -13.76 -22.74 8.50
CA ARG A 135 -12.92 -23.69 9.23
C ARG A 135 -12.77 -23.30 10.69
N LEU A 136 -12.49 -22.04 11.00
CA LEU A 136 -12.31 -21.57 12.37
C LEU A 136 -13.62 -21.65 13.17
N MET A 137 -14.75 -21.30 12.58
CA MET A 137 -16.07 -21.46 13.20
C MET A 137 -16.38 -22.92 13.51
N LYS A 138 -16.05 -23.83 12.58
CA LYS A 138 -16.21 -25.27 12.78
C LYS A 138 -15.32 -25.80 13.90
N GLU A 139 -14.02 -25.51 13.86
CA GLU A 139 -13.05 -25.94 14.88
C GLU A 139 -13.43 -25.42 16.27
N ARG A 140 -13.93 -24.18 16.38
CA ARG A 140 -14.43 -23.63 17.65
C ARG A 140 -15.64 -24.38 18.20
N THR A 141 -16.54 -24.79 17.31
CA THR A 141 -17.76 -25.52 17.71
C THR A 141 -17.39 -26.94 18.17
N GLU A 142 -16.55 -27.64 17.39
CA GLU A 142 -16.08 -29.00 17.66
C GLU A 142 -15.21 -29.09 18.91
N HIS A 143 -14.46 -28.04 19.25
CA HIS A 143 -13.54 -28.00 20.39
C HIS A 143 -13.99 -27.05 21.52
N SER A 144 -15.27 -26.70 21.57
CA SER A 144 -15.83 -25.74 22.54
C SER A 144 -15.54 -26.10 24.00
N GLU A 145 -15.65 -27.38 24.37
CA GLU A 145 -15.36 -27.87 25.73
C GLU A 145 -13.89 -27.73 26.12
N VAL A 146 -12.98 -27.89 25.15
CA VAL A 146 -11.53 -27.76 25.36
C VAL A 146 -11.14 -26.29 25.43
N LEU A 147 -11.71 -25.45 24.57
CA LEU A 147 -11.50 -24.01 24.58
C LEU A 147 -12.01 -23.35 25.87
N ALA A 148 -13.11 -23.86 26.45
CA ALA A 148 -13.62 -23.38 27.74
C ALA A 148 -12.63 -23.61 28.89
N GLN A 149 -11.74 -24.59 28.77
CA GLN A 149 -10.70 -24.90 29.76
C GLN A 149 -9.43 -24.06 29.56
N VAL A 150 -9.30 -23.37 28.41
CA VAL A 150 -8.12 -22.56 28.05
C VAL A 150 -8.56 -21.16 27.57
N PRO A 151 -8.90 -20.24 28.49
CA PRO A 151 -9.47 -18.93 28.15
C PRO A 151 -8.62 -18.12 27.17
N ALA A 152 -7.29 -18.11 27.33
CA ALA A 152 -6.39 -17.38 26.43
C ALA A 152 -6.44 -17.90 24.98
N ALA A 153 -6.67 -19.21 24.78
CA ALA A 153 -6.80 -19.78 23.44
C ALA A 153 -8.18 -19.44 22.82
N ALA A 154 -9.22 -19.39 23.66
CA ALA A 154 -10.54 -18.94 23.23
C ALA A 154 -10.52 -17.47 22.79
N GLU A 155 -9.92 -16.59 23.60
CA GLU A 155 -9.76 -15.15 23.28
C GLU A 155 -8.96 -14.95 21.99
N ALA A 156 -7.81 -15.61 21.84
CA ALA A 156 -7.05 -15.52 20.60
C ALA A 156 -7.84 -16.00 19.38
N SER A 157 -8.63 -17.07 19.53
CA SER A 157 -9.51 -17.55 18.45
C SER A 157 -10.62 -16.56 18.10
N ASP A 158 -11.17 -15.85 19.08
CA ASP A 158 -12.16 -14.79 18.87
C ASP A 158 -11.55 -13.59 18.14
N GLU A 159 -10.36 -13.13 18.54
CA GLU A 159 -9.65 -12.04 17.87
C GLU A 159 -9.34 -12.37 16.41
N ILE A 160 -8.88 -13.60 16.14
CA ILE A 160 -8.61 -14.06 14.77
C ILE A 160 -9.89 -14.08 13.93
N LEU A 161 -10.99 -14.59 14.49
CA LEU A 161 -12.26 -14.64 13.79
C LEU A 161 -12.79 -13.23 13.49
N GLU A 162 -12.74 -12.33 14.47
CA GLU A 162 -13.13 -10.94 14.30
C GLU A 162 -12.29 -10.25 13.22
N HIS A 163 -10.97 -10.48 13.21
CA HIS A 163 -10.09 -9.95 12.18
C HIS A 163 -10.48 -10.47 10.79
N LEU A 164 -10.70 -11.78 10.63
CA LEU A 164 -11.08 -12.36 9.34
C LEU A 164 -12.43 -11.86 8.83
N LEU A 165 -13.42 -11.68 9.72
CA LEU A 165 -14.71 -11.10 9.38
C LEU A 165 -14.59 -9.65 8.90
N ARG A 166 -13.76 -8.83 9.58
CA ARG A 166 -13.46 -7.45 9.13
C ARG A 166 -12.76 -7.45 7.77
N VAL A 167 -11.82 -8.36 7.55
CA VAL A 167 -11.12 -8.52 6.26
C VAL A 167 -12.09 -8.92 5.14
N GLU A 168 -13.00 -9.85 5.40
CA GLU A 168 -14.04 -10.24 4.43
C GLU A 168 -14.96 -9.06 4.12
N GLU A 169 -15.45 -8.37 5.15
CA GLU A 169 -16.31 -7.20 5.01
C GLU A 169 -15.63 -6.11 4.17
N ASP A 170 -14.37 -5.80 4.47
CA ASP A 170 -13.56 -4.85 3.70
C ASP A 170 -13.38 -5.30 2.25
N ALA A 171 -13.10 -6.58 2.02
CA ALA A 171 -12.87 -7.12 0.68
C ALA A 171 -14.16 -7.20 -0.16
N VAL A 172 -15.32 -7.43 0.46
CA VAL A 172 -16.64 -7.41 -0.20
C VAL A 172 -17.08 -5.97 -0.52
N ARG A 173 -16.81 -5.02 0.38
CA ARG A 173 -17.22 -3.61 0.22
C ARG A 173 -16.34 -2.84 -0.76
N LYS A 174 -15.07 -3.22 -0.94
CA LYS A 174 -14.13 -2.46 -1.77
C LYS A 174 -14.38 -2.66 -3.27
N GLU A 175 -15.05 -1.69 -3.87
CA GLU A 175 -14.85 -1.41 -5.30
C GLU A 175 -13.34 -1.26 -5.53
N ILE A 176 -12.75 -2.06 -6.44
CA ILE A 176 -11.29 -2.06 -6.65
C ILE A 176 -10.86 -0.66 -7.10
N LEU A 177 -10.19 0.08 -6.20
CA LEU A 177 -9.70 1.42 -6.48
C LEU A 177 -8.26 1.38 -6.99
N VAL A 178 -7.98 2.31 -7.89
CA VAL A 178 -6.65 2.67 -8.38
C VAL A 178 -6.32 4.04 -7.79
N LEU A 179 -5.12 4.16 -7.23
CA LEU A 179 -4.54 5.43 -6.85
C LEU A 179 -3.84 6.03 -8.08
N LEU A 180 -4.46 7.00 -8.72
CA LEU A 180 -3.87 7.72 -9.85
C LEU A 180 -3.09 8.94 -9.34
N ASN A 181 -1.78 8.92 -9.52
CA ASN A 181 -0.91 10.09 -9.37
C ASN A 181 -0.69 10.70 -10.76
N LEU A 182 -1.21 11.90 -10.96
CA LEU A 182 -1.18 12.61 -12.24
C LEU A 182 -0.42 13.93 -12.08
N THR A 183 0.58 14.13 -12.92
CA THR A 183 1.21 15.45 -13.12
C THR A 183 0.65 16.07 -14.39
N VAL A 184 0.01 17.24 -14.28
CA VAL A 184 -0.44 18.03 -15.42
C VAL A 184 0.56 19.16 -15.64
N ARG A 185 1.14 19.27 -16.84
CA ARG A 185 2.18 20.24 -17.19
C ARG A 185 1.77 21.08 -18.39
N GLY A 186 1.86 22.39 -18.29
CA GLY A 186 1.71 23.34 -19.38
C GLY A 186 2.95 23.37 -20.27
N ARG A 187 2.74 23.51 -21.58
CA ARG A 187 3.81 23.76 -22.56
C ARG A 187 4.01 25.24 -22.85
#